data_AF-A0A2V6EV40-F1
#
_entry.id   AF-A0A2V6EV40-F1
#
_cell.length_a   1.000
_cell.length_b   1.000
_cell.length_c   1.000
_cell.angle_alpha   90.00
_cell.angle_beta   90.00
_cell.angle_gamma   90.00
#
_symmetry.space_group_name_H-M   'P 1'
#
loop_
_entity.id
_entity.type
_entity.pdbx_description
1 polymer ?
#
loop_
_entity_poly.entity_id
_entity_poly.type
_entity_poly.pdbx_seq_one_letter_code
_entity_poly.pdbx_strand_id
1 'polypeptide(L)'
;MGLNGLVFATDKPEELFGDLRERGLAVEQPIAFSRPVALADRTEDAKFRVVRLGAGAVSFGRVYFCHHLTPKLVWRPAWGRHPNGALALAQVTIAAQDPASASIIFGRIFGTNAVRQAPTGVGRLVAGAVQVDWMVPEM
;
A
#
# COMPACT_ATOMS: atom_id res chain seq x y z
N MET A 1 -6.04 11.98 14.45
CA MET A 1 -5.55 10.63 14.04
C MET A 1 -6.12 10.35 12.66
N GLY A 2 -5.31 9.86 11.72
CA GLY A 2 -5.72 9.63 10.33
C GLY A 2 -4.89 8.51 9.68
N LEU A 3 -4.99 8.36 8.37
CA LEU A 3 -4.21 7.38 7.61
C LEU A 3 -2.70 7.64 7.82
N ASN A 4 -1.96 6.62 8.25
CA ASN A 4 -0.51 6.71 8.40
C ASN A 4 0.22 6.30 7.10
N GLY A 5 -0.30 5.30 6.40
CA GLY A 5 0.22 4.92 5.10
C GLY A 5 -0.62 3.87 4.38
N LEU A 6 -0.46 3.83 3.07
CA LEU A 6 -1.07 2.87 2.16
C LEU A 6 0.01 1.92 1.64
N VAL A 7 -0.20 0.63 1.84
CA VAL A 7 0.82 -0.39 1.57
C VAL A 7 0.30 -1.40 0.57
N PHE A 8 1.07 -1.61 -0.49
CA PHE A 8 0.74 -2.58 -1.52
C PHE A 8 1.64 -3.82 -1.41
N ALA A 9 1.13 -4.97 -1.81
CA ALA A 9 1.93 -6.19 -1.87
C ALA A 9 2.86 -6.16 -3.11
N THR A 10 4.02 -6.79 -2.97
CA THR A 10 4.92 -7.13 -4.09
C THR A 10 5.65 -8.42 -3.75
N ASP A 11 6.03 -9.21 -4.75
CA ASP A 11 6.91 -10.37 -4.63
C ASP A 11 8.32 -10.08 -5.18
N LYS A 12 8.51 -8.92 -5.83
CA LYS A 12 9.74 -8.53 -6.54
C LYS A 12 10.18 -7.11 -6.15
N PRO A 13 10.61 -6.89 -4.90
CA PRO A 13 10.92 -5.54 -4.42
C PRO A 13 12.10 -4.90 -5.16
N GLU A 14 13.10 -5.68 -5.59
CA GLU A 14 14.24 -5.16 -6.35
C GLU A 14 13.86 -4.72 -7.77
N GLU A 15 13.10 -5.54 -8.52
CA GLU A 15 12.56 -5.16 -9.84
C GLU A 15 11.68 -3.92 -9.72
N LEU A 16 10.75 -3.92 -8.75
CA LEU A 16 9.87 -2.80 -8.49
C LEU A 16 10.64 -1.51 -8.18
N PHE A 17 11.71 -1.58 -7.40
CA PHE A 17 12.54 -0.40 -7.12
C PHE A 17 13.17 0.16 -8.40
N GLY A 18 13.70 -0.70 -9.28
CA GLY A 18 14.23 -0.30 -10.59
C GLY A 18 13.17 0.39 -11.44
N ASP A 19 12.02 -0.27 -11.62
CA ASP A 19 10.88 0.22 -12.40
C ASP A 19 10.40 1.59 -11.92
N LEU A 20 10.23 1.78 -10.61
CA LEU A 20 9.74 3.05 -10.06
C LEU A 20 10.76 4.18 -10.28
N ARG A 21 12.07 3.89 -10.19
CA ARG A 21 13.11 4.88 -10.49
C ARG A 21 13.13 5.27 -11.95
N GLU A 22 13.02 4.31 -12.87
CA GLU A 22 12.97 4.57 -14.31
C GLU A 22 11.75 5.41 -14.69
N ARG A 23 10.65 5.27 -13.95
CA ARG A 23 9.43 6.10 -14.10
C ARG A 23 9.54 7.46 -13.39
N GLY A 24 10.72 7.85 -12.92
CA GLY A 24 11.02 9.15 -12.34
C GLY A 24 10.44 9.38 -10.95
N LEU A 25 10.10 8.32 -10.20
CA LEU A 25 9.67 8.44 -8.82
C LEU A 25 10.87 8.46 -7.89
N ALA A 26 10.85 9.36 -6.90
CA ALA A 26 11.76 9.30 -5.78
C ALA A 26 11.38 8.08 -4.92
N VAL A 27 12.26 7.09 -4.86
CA VAL A 27 12.08 5.88 -4.06
C VAL A 27 13.33 5.57 -3.25
N GLU A 28 13.12 5.09 -2.03
CA GLU A 28 14.19 4.62 -1.16
C GLU A 28 14.68 3.25 -1.60
N GLN A 29 15.97 2.95 -1.37
CA GLN A 29 16.51 1.61 -1.59
C GLN A 29 15.69 0.57 -0.82
N PRO A 30 15.53 -0.67 -1.35
CA PRO A 30 14.77 -1.67 -0.63
C PRO A 30 15.39 -1.95 0.76
N ILE A 31 14.55 -1.97 1.79
CA ILE A 31 14.96 -2.18 3.19
C ILE A 31 14.46 -3.56 3.65
N ALA A 32 15.32 -4.32 4.33
CA ALA A 32 14.96 -5.57 4.96
C ALA A 32 14.83 -5.36 6.48
N PHE A 33 13.79 -5.93 7.07
CA PHE A 33 13.64 -5.97 8.53
C PHE A 33 12.81 -7.17 8.95
N SER A 34 12.78 -7.42 10.26
CA SER A 34 11.99 -8.49 10.84
C SER A 34 11.35 -8.07 12.15
N ARG A 35 10.37 -8.84 12.60
CA ARG A 35 9.82 -8.75 13.95
C ARG A 35 9.50 -10.16 14.47
N PRO A 36 9.66 -10.40 15.78
CA PRO A 36 9.33 -11.70 16.37
C PRO A 36 7.82 -11.96 16.33
N VAL A 37 7.46 -13.22 16.17
CA VAL A 37 6.10 -13.75 16.25
C VAL A 37 6.08 -14.91 17.23
N ALA A 38 5.37 -14.75 18.34
CA ALA A 38 5.13 -15.83 19.29
C ALA A 38 4.16 -16.86 18.68
N LEU A 39 4.62 -18.10 18.58
CA LEU A 39 3.82 -19.29 18.27
C LEU A 39 3.62 -20.09 19.57
N ALA A 40 2.86 -21.19 19.49
CA ALA A 40 2.49 -21.96 20.69
C ALA A 40 3.71 -22.55 21.43
N ASP A 41 4.73 -22.96 20.67
CA ASP A 41 5.91 -23.69 21.15
C ASP A 41 7.22 -22.92 20.97
N ARG A 42 7.23 -21.84 20.18
CA ARG A 42 8.45 -21.13 19.79
C ARG A 42 8.18 -19.70 19.32
N THR A 43 9.25 -18.94 19.14
CA THR A 43 9.21 -17.64 18.47
C THR A 43 9.91 -17.75 17.12
N GLU A 44 9.27 -17.26 16.07
CA GLU A 44 9.85 -17.15 14.73
C GLU A 44 9.77 -15.71 14.23
N ASP A 45 10.72 -15.29 13.39
CA ASP A 45 10.72 -13.93 12.83
C ASP A 45 9.87 -13.82 11.55
N ALA A 46 8.88 -12.94 11.59
CA ALA A 46 8.24 -12.43 10.39
C ALA A 46 9.24 -11.50 9.66
N LYS A 47 9.56 -11.81 8.40
CA LYS A 47 10.60 -11.13 7.61
C LYS A 47 9.97 -10.38 6.45
N PHE A 48 10.47 -9.18 6.19
CA PHE A 48 9.92 -8.26 5.20
C PHE A 48 11.02 -7.63 4.37
N ARG A 49 10.69 -7.33 3.12
CA ARG A 49 11.48 -6.49 2.21
C ARG A 49 10.56 -5.40 1.67
N VAL A 50 10.90 -4.13 1.90
CA VAL A 50 10.03 -3.00 1.56
C VAL A 50 10.69 -1.99 0.64
N VAL A 51 9.89 -1.41 -0.27
CA VAL A 51 10.27 -0.29 -1.13
C VAL A 51 9.37 0.89 -0.79
N ARG A 52 9.93 2.05 -0.45
CA ARG A 52 9.14 3.23 -0.04
C ARG A 52 9.25 4.33 -1.07
N LEU A 53 8.14 5.03 -1.32
CA LEU A 53 8.24 6.33 -1.98
C LEU A 53 8.94 7.32 -1.04
N GLY A 54 9.61 8.30 -1.62
CA GLY A 54 10.23 9.39 -0.88
C GLY A 54 9.22 10.13 -0.01
N ALA A 55 9.71 10.69 1.11
CA ALA A 55 8.89 11.50 2.00
C ALA A 55 8.21 12.65 1.24
N GLY A 56 6.92 12.88 1.49
CA GLY A 56 6.15 13.94 0.82
C GLY A 56 5.69 13.60 -0.60
N ALA A 57 5.93 12.39 -1.11
CA ALA A 57 5.42 11.98 -2.43
C ALA A 57 3.89 12.06 -2.55
N VAL A 58 3.17 11.95 -1.43
CA VAL A 58 1.73 12.17 -1.34
C VAL A 58 1.39 12.96 -0.07
N SER A 59 0.26 13.68 -0.09
CA SER A 59 -0.17 14.56 1.01
C SER A 59 -0.86 13.85 2.19
N PHE A 60 -1.27 12.59 2.01
CA PHE A 60 -2.11 11.85 2.95
C PHE A 60 -1.36 10.76 3.75
N GLY A 61 -0.03 10.72 3.69
CA GLY A 61 0.80 9.80 4.46
C GLY A 61 1.91 9.14 3.63
N ARG A 62 2.26 7.91 4.01
CA ARG A 62 3.33 7.13 3.34
C ARG A 62 2.75 6.17 2.32
N VAL A 63 3.44 5.97 1.21
CA VAL A 63 3.13 4.88 0.25
C VAL A 63 4.35 3.98 0.14
N TYR A 64 4.15 2.68 0.32
CA TYR A 64 5.22 1.70 0.17
C TYR A 64 4.71 0.33 -0.24
N PHE A 65 5.65 -0.52 -0.63
CA PHE A 65 5.42 -1.88 -1.09
C PHE A 65 6.08 -2.84 -0.14
N CYS A 66 5.43 -3.97 0.12
CA CYS A 66 5.90 -4.97 1.05
C CYS A 66 5.90 -6.37 0.43
N HIS A 67 7.08 -6.97 0.36
CA HIS A 67 7.25 -8.40 0.19
C HIS A 67 7.35 -9.06 1.56
N HIS A 68 6.34 -9.87 1.86
CA HIS A 68 6.32 -10.77 3.01
C HIS A 68 7.13 -12.04 2.70
N LEU A 69 8.33 -12.16 3.25
CA LEU A 69 9.22 -13.31 3.01
C LEU A 69 8.78 -14.56 3.80
N THR A 70 8.07 -14.36 4.90
CA THR A 70 7.49 -15.43 5.73
C THR A 70 5.98 -15.21 5.91
N PRO A 71 5.18 -15.25 4.83
CA PRO A 71 3.77 -14.88 4.86
C PRO A 71 2.95 -15.77 5.82
N LYS A 72 3.35 -17.02 6.00
CA LYS A 72 2.76 -17.96 6.98
C LYS A 72 2.82 -17.48 8.44
N LEU A 73 3.73 -16.57 8.78
CA LEU A 73 3.86 -15.97 10.11
C LEU A 73 3.06 -14.68 10.26
N VAL A 74 2.50 -14.16 9.16
CA VAL A 74 1.75 -12.90 9.11
C VAL A 74 0.26 -13.15 8.90
N TRP A 75 -0.08 -14.00 7.92
CA TRP A 75 -1.45 -14.29 7.50
C TRP A 75 -1.94 -15.63 8.04
N ARG A 76 -2.10 -15.73 9.36
CA ARG A 76 -2.52 -16.98 10.01
C ARG A 76 -4.05 -17.09 10.02
N PRO A 77 -4.65 -18.21 9.56
CA PRO A 77 -6.11 -18.37 9.53
C PRO A 77 -6.79 -18.17 10.89
N ALA A 78 -6.14 -18.55 11.98
CA ALA A 78 -6.66 -18.36 13.34
C ALA A 78 -6.83 -16.88 13.73
N TRP A 79 -6.04 -15.96 13.16
CA TRP A 79 -6.10 -14.53 13.46
C TRP A 79 -7.11 -13.77 12.59
N GLY A 80 -7.47 -14.33 11.43
CA GLY A 80 -8.53 -13.78 10.58
C GLY A 80 -9.95 -14.08 11.09
N ARG A 81 -10.10 -14.89 12.14
CA ARG A 81 -11.39 -15.17 12.78
C ARG A 81 -11.60 -14.18 13.93
N HIS A 82 -12.52 -13.24 13.74
CA HIS A 82 -12.89 -12.27 14.77
C HIS A 82 -14.37 -11.90 14.68
N PRO A 83 -14.99 -11.39 15.77
CA PRO A 83 -16.43 -11.18 15.86
C PRO A 83 -17.03 -10.27 14.77
N ASN A 84 -16.27 -9.31 14.24
CA ASN A 84 -16.77 -8.38 13.23
C ASN A 84 -16.89 -9.02 11.81
N GLY A 85 -16.34 -10.22 11.60
CA GLY A 85 -16.45 -10.98 10.36
C GLY A 85 -15.81 -10.38 9.09
N ALA A 86 -15.17 -9.20 9.16
CA ALA A 86 -14.52 -8.58 8.01
C ALA A 86 -13.32 -9.40 7.51
N LEU A 87 -13.27 -9.69 6.21
CA LEU A 87 -12.21 -10.53 5.62
C LEU A 87 -11.25 -9.76 4.71
N ALA A 88 -11.70 -8.62 4.18
CA ALA A 88 -10.95 -7.82 3.23
C ALA A 88 -11.42 -6.36 3.24
N LEU A 89 -10.57 -5.48 2.72
CA LEU A 89 -10.97 -4.12 2.38
C LEU A 89 -11.70 -4.15 1.03
N ALA A 90 -12.90 -3.56 0.96
CA ALA A 90 -13.59 -3.35 -0.31
C ALA A 90 -13.10 -2.07 -1.00
N GLN A 91 -12.96 -0.99 -0.21
CA GLN A 91 -12.59 0.32 -0.70
C GLN A 91 -11.86 1.12 0.38
N VAL A 92 -10.95 1.99 -0.04
CA VAL A 92 -10.33 3.06 0.75
C VAL A 92 -10.64 4.39 0.09
N THR A 93 -11.24 5.33 0.82
CA THR A 93 -11.46 6.70 0.35
C THR A 93 -10.52 7.64 1.09
N ILE A 94 -9.72 8.38 0.34
CA ILE A 94 -8.70 9.29 0.84
C ILE A 94 -9.15 10.73 0.58
N ALA A 95 -9.41 11.48 1.64
CA ALA A 95 -9.59 12.92 1.53
C ALA A 95 -8.22 13.56 1.31
N ALA A 96 -8.02 14.19 0.15
CA ALA A 96 -6.78 14.85 -0.22
C ALA A 96 -7.04 16.30 -0.62
N GLN A 97 -6.13 17.19 -0.24
CA GLN A 97 -6.20 18.61 -0.64
C GLN A 97 -6.00 18.79 -2.15
N ASP A 98 -5.14 17.95 -2.74
CA ASP A 98 -4.94 17.87 -4.19
C ASP A 98 -5.04 16.41 -4.65
N PRO A 99 -6.25 15.91 -4.90
CA PRO A 99 -6.45 14.55 -5.41
C PRO A 99 -5.87 14.32 -6.81
N ALA A 100 -5.69 15.36 -7.62
CA ALA A 100 -5.11 15.22 -8.97
C ALA A 100 -3.62 14.86 -8.89
N SER A 101 -2.88 15.42 -7.93
CA SER A 101 -1.49 15.02 -7.66
C SER A 101 -1.38 13.52 -7.33
N ALA A 102 -2.31 12.99 -6.53
CA ALA A 102 -2.37 11.57 -6.21
C ALA A 102 -2.60 10.72 -7.46
N SER A 103 -3.54 11.10 -8.34
CA SER A 103 -3.76 10.43 -9.63
C SER A 103 -2.48 10.33 -10.46
N ILE A 104 -1.70 11.42 -10.54
CA ILE A 104 -0.46 11.47 -11.32
C ILE A 104 0.58 10.51 -10.73
N ILE A 105 0.76 10.54 -9.41
CA ILE A 105 1.72 9.67 -8.72
C ILE A 105 1.33 8.20 -8.88
N PHE A 106 0.06 7.85 -8.66
CA PHE A 106 -0.40 6.47 -8.85
C PHE A 106 -0.39 6.02 -10.31
N GLY A 107 -0.59 6.93 -11.26
CA GLY A 107 -0.41 6.66 -12.68
C GLY A 107 1.03 6.34 -13.04
N ARG A 108 2.03 6.96 -12.40
CA ARG A 108 3.45 6.59 -12.57
C ARG A 108 3.77 5.25 -11.93
N ILE A 109 3.16 4.95 -10.77
CA ILE A 109 3.39 3.70 -10.04
C ILE A 109 2.80 2.49 -10.78
N PHE A 110 1.53 2.57 -11.17
CA PHE A 110 0.75 1.43 -11.67
C PHE A 110 0.45 1.50 -13.17
N GLY A 111 0.88 2.56 -13.85
CA GLY A 111 0.52 2.86 -15.23
C GLY A 111 -0.71 3.75 -15.30
N THR A 112 -0.76 4.62 -16.32
CA THR A 112 -1.83 5.62 -16.49
C THR A 112 -3.22 4.99 -16.61
N ASN A 113 -3.32 3.80 -17.22
CA ASN A 113 -4.59 3.08 -17.38
C ASN A 113 -5.13 2.47 -16.07
N ALA A 114 -4.30 2.41 -15.01
CA ALA A 114 -4.71 1.91 -13.71
C ALA A 114 -5.51 2.95 -12.91
N VAL A 115 -5.38 4.24 -13.27
CA VAL A 115 -6.11 5.34 -12.64
C VAL A 115 -7.24 5.80 -13.56
N ARG A 116 -8.45 5.82 -13.04
CA ARG A 116 -9.67 6.23 -13.75
C ARG A 116 -10.33 7.39 -13.03
N GLN A 117 -11.24 8.09 -13.71
CA GLN A 117 -12.13 9.03 -13.05
C GLN A 117 -13.08 8.29 -12.10
N ALA A 118 -13.30 8.84 -10.90
CA ALA A 118 -14.24 8.29 -9.93
C ALA A 118 -15.61 8.97 -10.07
N PRO A 119 -16.73 8.31 -9.72
CA PRO A 119 -18.05 8.95 -9.76
C PRO A 119 -18.23 10.10 -8.77
N THR A 120 -17.54 10.05 -7.62
CA THR A 120 -17.69 11.00 -6.49
C THR A 120 -16.35 11.56 -6.02
N GLY A 121 -15.31 11.47 -6.84
CA GLY A 121 -13.94 11.89 -6.52
C GLY A 121 -13.16 12.25 -7.78
N VAL A 122 -11.91 12.67 -7.62
CA VAL A 122 -11.07 13.15 -8.74
C VAL A 122 -10.33 12.00 -9.43
N GLY A 123 -10.23 10.84 -8.77
CA GLY A 123 -9.68 9.63 -9.38
C GLY A 123 -9.81 8.38 -8.51
N ARG A 124 -9.69 7.23 -9.17
CA ARG A 124 -9.82 5.89 -8.64
C ARG A 124 -8.69 5.00 -9.17
N LEU A 125 -8.03 4.29 -8.27
CA LEU A 125 -7.15 3.16 -8.57
C LEU A 125 -7.87 1.85 -8.27
N VAL A 126 -7.81 0.91 -9.21
CA VAL A 126 -8.21 -0.49 -8.96
C VAL A 126 -6.94 -1.29 -8.62
N ALA A 127 -6.77 -1.61 -7.34
CA ALA A 127 -5.64 -2.37 -6.81
C ALA A 127 -6.07 -3.81 -6.48
N GLY A 128 -6.13 -4.66 -7.51
CA GLY A 128 -6.70 -5.99 -7.40
C GLY A 128 -8.20 -5.91 -7.09
N ALA A 129 -8.63 -6.49 -5.97
CA ALA A 129 -10.03 -6.45 -5.54
C ALA A 129 -10.42 -5.17 -4.77
N VAL A 130 -9.43 -4.34 -4.39
CA VAL A 130 -9.65 -3.14 -3.56
C VAL A 130 -9.69 -1.90 -4.44
N GLN A 131 -10.64 -1.01 -4.19
CA GLN A 131 -10.69 0.31 -4.81
C GLN A 131 -10.03 1.35 -3.90
N VAL A 132 -9.24 2.24 -4.48
CA VAL A 132 -8.69 3.41 -3.77
C VAL A 132 -9.18 4.65 -4.48
N ASP A 133 -10.04 5.40 -3.80
CA ASP A 133 -10.58 6.66 -4.30
C ASP A 133 -9.92 7.81 -3.58
N TRP A 134 -9.65 8.89 -4.30
CA TRP A 134 -9.25 10.16 -3.70
C TRP A 134 -10.24 11.25 -4.08
N MET A 135 -10.68 11.97 -3.06
CA MET A 135 -11.71 13.01 -3.17
C MET A 135 -11.27 14.29 -2.49
N VAL A 136 -11.82 15.41 -2.96
CA VAL A 136 -11.79 16.66 -2.21
C VAL A 136 -12.90 16.56 -1.16
N PRO A 137 -12.61 16.74 0.15
CA PRO A 137 -13.66 16.76 1.16
C PRO A 137 -14.60 17.94 0.91
N GLU A 138 -15.92 17.71 1.05
CA GLU A 138 -16.89 18.79 1.10
C GLU A 138 -16.66 19.61 2.39
N MET A 139 -16.62 20.94 2.29
CA MET A 139 -16.44 21.86 3.43
C MET A 139 -17.73 22.02 4.23
#